data_AF-A0A803RBW4-F1
#
_entry.id   AF-A0A803RBW4-F1
#
_cell.length_a   1.000
_cell.length_b   1.000
_cell.length_c   1.000
_cell.angle_alpha   90.00
_cell.angle_beta   90.00
_cell.angle_gamma   90.00
#
_symmetry.space_group_name_H-M   'P 1'
#
loop_
_entity.id
_entity.type
_entity.pdbx_description
1 polymer ?
#
loop_
_entity_poly.entity_id
_entity_poly.type
_entity_poly.pdbx_seq_one_letter_code
_entity_poly.pdbx_strand_id
1 'polypeptide(L)'
;MRFPRNETAVNLDKMFWSKPCSLALDPSSPLRIEEPKYEGIKHVMLKLMLFYSKQSRSIRGANAVYSRITSQVDEPAIYEVFNLEKTFKTTFSLLVLHMWLCLRRLKEEGKEGVEFGQYLYEIYNHDVELRVSQAGVNLLLTKWMKDLERIFYGNIVAYDAAIVPEAKQDELPNVIWRNVFSDDGSLKPDAAAAQTVQAMARYASREVSCLSLTDKDAMFSGNFMFTPLKNVKAKPI
;
A
#
# COMPACT_ATOMS: atom_id res chain seq x y z
N MET A 1 -40.96 10.27 -7.39
CA MET A 1 -40.43 9.76 -6.10
C MET A 1 -38.92 10.04 -6.09
N ARG A 2 -38.46 11.08 -5.39
CA ARG A 2 -37.03 11.45 -5.31
C ARG A 2 -36.43 10.73 -4.11
N PHE A 3 -35.43 9.89 -4.35
CA PHE A 3 -34.61 9.31 -3.28
C PHE A 3 -33.73 10.43 -2.67
N PRO A 4 -33.62 10.53 -1.33
CA PRO A 4 -32.72 11.49 -0.72
C PRO A 4 -31.28 10.99 -0.88
N ARG A 5 -30.50 11.68 -1.72
CA ARG A 5 -29.05 11.48 -1.84
C ARG A 5 -28.39 12.16 -0.64
N ASN A 6 -28.28 11.43 0.47
CA ASN A 6 -27.54 11.87 1.64
C ASN A 6 -26.23 11.05 1.75
N GLU A 7 -25.43 11.08 0.68
CA GLU A 7 -24.04 10.67 0.76
C GLU A 7 -23.27 11.87 1.30
N THR A 8 -22.74 11.71 2.52
CA THR A 8 -21.77 12.64 3.08
C THR A 8 -20.62 12.76 2.09
N ALA A 9 -20.58 13.85 1.30
CA ALA A 9 -19.49 14.14 0.40
C ALA A 9 -18.17 14.02 1.18
N VAL A 10 -17.35 13.03 0.83
CA VAL A 10 -16.04 12.86 1.44
C VAL A 10 -15.25 14.11 1.09
N ASN A 11 -15.01 14.96 2.10
CA ASN A 11 -14.22 16.16 1.89
C ASN A 11 -12.74 15.76 1.84
N LEU A 12 -12.27 15.42 0.63
CA LEU A 12 -10.89 15.09 0.31
C LEU A 12 -9.91 16.15 0.87
N ASP A 13 -10.33 17.41 0.85
CA ASP A 13 -9.56 18.56 1.33
C ASP A 13 -9.54 18.74 2.85
N LYS A 14 -10.26 17.94 3.64
CA LYS A 14 -10.05 17.89 5.10
C LYS A 14 -9.27 16.65 5.53
N MET A 15 -9.39 15.57 4.76
CA MET A 15 -8.88 14.26 5.12
C MET A 15 -7.34 14.21 5.18
N PHE A 16 -6.67 14.81 4.20
CA PHE A 16 -5.21 14.71 4.04
C PHE A 16 -4.42 15.92 4.55
N TRP A 17 -5.09 16.91 5.14
CA TRP A 17 -4.45 18.13 5.65
C TRP A 17 -4.14 18.09 7.15
N SER A 18 -4.49 16.98 7.82
CA SER A 18 -4.09 16.73 9.21
C SER A 18 -2.57 16.49 9.29
N LYS A 19 -1.96 16.90 10.41
CA LYS A 19 -0.54 16.68 10.67
C LYS A 19 -0.23 15.17 10.57
N PRO A 20 0.85 14.77 9.87
CA PRO A 20 1.29 13.39 9.85
C PRO A 20 1.56 12.84 11.26
N CYS A 21 1.22 11.58 11.48
CA CYS A 21 1.44 10.85 12.72
C CYS A 21 1.88 9.41 12.40
N SER A 22 2.42 8.69 13.38
CA SER A 22 2.72 7.26 13.19
C SER A 22 1.46 6.48 12.77
N LEU A 23 1.64 5.50 11.88
CA LEU A 23 0.61 4.55 11.47
C LEU A 23 0.62 3.27 12.33
N ALA A 24 1.50 3.17 13.31
CA ALA A 24 1.58 2.04 14.22
C ALA A 24 0.23 1.82 14.90
N LEU A 25 -0.20 0.56 14.95
CA LEU A 25 -1.39 0.17 15.68
C LEU A 25 -1.17 0.34 17.18
N ASP A 26 -2.14 0.97 17.85
CA ASP A 26 -2.17 1.05 19.31
C ASP A 26 -2.03 -0.34 19.94
N PRO A 27 -1.26 -0.53 21.02
CA PRO A 27 -1.08 -1.82 21.69
C PRO A 27 -2.37 -2.56 22.05
N SER A 28 -3.47 -1.84 22.27
CA SER A 28 -4.80 -2.40 22.58
C SER A 28 -5.64 -2.73 21.35
N SER A 29 -5.18 -2.41 20.13
CA SER A 29 -5.94 -2.62 18.90
C SER A 29 -6.17 -4.10 18.63
N PRO A 30 -7.43 -4.52 18.35
CA PRO A 30 -7.74 -5.92 18.01
C PRO A 30 -7.15 -6.34 16.65
N LEU A 31 -6.67 -5.39 15.85
CA LEU A 31 -6.03 -5.66 14.56
C LEU A 31 -4.55 -6.01 14.71
N ARG A 32 -3.98 -5.93 15.92
CA ARG A 32 -2.58 -6.28 16.14
C ARG A 32 -2.33 -7.76 15.91
N ILE A 33 -1.16 -8.03 15.35
CA ILE A 33 -0.63 -9.36 15.12
C ILE A 33 0.34 -9.65 16.26
N GLU A 34 -0.04 -10.60 17.11
CA GLU A 34 0.81 -11.12 18.16
C GLU A 34 1.58 -12.36 17.65
N GLU A 35 2.89 -12.39 17.82
CA GLU A 35 3.65 -13.61 17.57
C GLU A 35 3.25 -14.66 18.62
N PRO A 36 2.74 -15.83 18.22
CA PRO A 36 2.34 -16.86 19.17
C PRO A 36 3.54 -17.34 19.97
N LYS A 37 3.48 -17.19 21.30
CA LYS A 37 4.50 -17.67 22.23
C LYS A 37 4.19 -19.12 22.61
N TYR A 38 4.85 -20.07 21.97
CA TYR A 38 4.76 -21.48 22.34
C TYR A 38 5.77 -21.82 23.44
N GLU A 39 5.34 -22.61 24.42
CA GLU A 39 6.15 -23.07 25.57
C GLU A 39 6.37 -24.60 25.56
N GLY A 40 7.27 -25.09 26.42
CA GLY A 40 7.53 -26.51 26.64
C GLY A 40 8.06 -27.27 25.42
N ILE A 41 7.63 -28.53 25.25
CA ILE A 41 8.10 -29.41 24.17
C ILE A 41 7.77 -28.82 22.79
N LYS A 42 6.63 -28.13 22.65
CA LYS A 42 6.22 -27.47 21.41
C LYS A 42 7.18 -26.37 21.01
N HIS A 43 7.69 -25.58 21.98
CA HIS A 43 8.73 -24.59 21.73
C HIS A 43 10.00 -25.25 21.16
N VAL A 44 10.46 -26.33 21.80
CA VAL A 44 11.67 -27.06 21.40
C VAL A 44 11.53 -27.62 20.00
N MET A 45 10.41 -28.25 19.68
CA MET A 45 10.12 -28.79 18.34
C MET A 45 10.10 -27.69 17.27
N LEU A 46 9.39 -26.58 17.52
CA LEU A 46 9.31 -25.46 16.58
C LEU A 46 10.68 -24.80 16.37
N LYS A 47 11.48 -24.69 17.43
CA LYS A 47 12.85 -24.18 17.35
C LYS A 47 13.73 -25.09 16.48
N LEU A 48 13.62 -26.41 16.62
CA LEU A 48 14.32 -27.38 15.78
C LEU A 48 13.91 -27.28 14.31
N MET A 49 12.62 -27.01 14.05
CA MET A 49 12.08 -26.77 12.70
C MET A 49 12.33 -25.34 12.17
N LEU A 50 13.21 -24.57 12.81
CA LEU A 50 13.59 -23.21 12.39
C LEU A 50 12.46 -22.18 12.37
N PHE A 51 11.34 -22.43 13.06
CA PHE A 51 10.19 -21.51 13.14
C PHE A 51 10.56 -20.11 13.69
N TYR A 52 11.52 -20.07 14.62
CA TYR A 52 12.02 -18.84 15.24
C TYR A 52 13.28 -18.28 14.55
N SER A 53 13.68 -18.83 13.41
CA SER A 53 14.78 -18.26 12.62
C SER A 53 14.44 -16.86 12.11
N LYS A 54 15.47 -16.02 11.90
CA LYS A 54 15.31 -14.66 11.35
C LYS A 54 14.49 -14.70 10.05
N GLN A 55 14.82 -15.60 9.13
CA GLN A 55 14.11 -15.78 7.87
C GLN A 55 12.63 -16.12 8.07
N SER A 56 12.30 -17.10 8.91
CA SER A 56 10.90 -17.49 9.14
C SER A 56 10.08 -16.34 9.74
N ARG A 57 10.67 -15.57 10.67
CA ARG A 57 10.04 -14.36 11.22
C ARG A 57 9.83 -13.29 10.15
N SER A 58 10.85 -13.01 9.33
CA SER A 58 10.76 -12.04 8.24
C SER A 58 9.69 -12.40 7.22
N ILE A 59 9.56 -13.68 6.83
CA ILE A 59 8.51 -14.12 5.91
C ILE A 59 7.12 -13.88 6.50
N ARG A 60 6.90 -14.19 7.78
CA ARG A 60 5.61 -13.92 8.45
C ARG A 60 5.32 -12.43 8.55
N GLY A 61 6.33 -11.64 8.91
CA GLY A 61 6.24 -10.18 8.94
C GLY A 61 5.89 -9.61 7.57
N ALA A 62 6.58 -10.05 6.51
CA ALA A 62 6.31 -9.61 5.14
C ALA A 62 4.90 -9.97 4.68
N ASN A 63 4.39 -11.17 5.04
CA ASN A 63 2.99 -11.54 4.80
C ASN A 63 2.01 -10.62 5.52
N ALA A 64 2.30 -10.27 6.79
CA ALA A 64 1.50 -9.33 7.56
C ALA A 64 1.47 -7.95 6.91
N VAL A 65 2.63 -7.42 6.50
CA VAL A 65 2.75 -6.14 5.79
C VAL A 65 1.97 -6.18 4.47
N TYR A 66 2.12 -7.24 3.69
CA TYR A 66 1.39 -7.38 2.43
C TYR A 66 -0.12 -7.44 2.64
N SER A 67 -0.59 -8.11 3.70
CA SER A 67 -2.00 -8.10 4.08
C SER A 67 -2.51 -6.70 4.43
N ARG A 68 -1.68 -5.79 4.96
CA ARG A 68 -2.06 -4.39 5.17
C ARG A 68 -2.23 -3.66 3.84
N ILE A 69 -1.33 -3.90 2.89
CA ILE A 69 -1.41 -3.35 1.53
C ILE A 69 -2.70 -3.79 0.85
N THR A 70 -2.97 -5.11 0.80
CA THR A 70 -4.18 -5.61 0.14
C THR A 70 -5.45 -5.20 0.88
N SER A 71 -5.44 -5.11 2.22
CA SER A 71 -6.60 -4.61 2.97
C SER A 71 -6.98 -3.16 2.64
N GLN A 72 -6.00 -2.33 2.27
CA GLN A 72 -6.24 -0.96 1.85
C GLN A 72 -6.64 -0.88 0.37
N VAL A 73 -6.00 -1.67 -0.48
CA VAL A 73 -6.23 -1.63 -1.94
C VAL A 73 -7.52 -2.32 -2.35
N ASP A 74 -7.89 -3.44 -1.74
CA ASP A 74 -9.09 -4.19 -2.12
C ASP A 74 -10.39 -3.57 -1.56
N GLU A 75 -10.27 -2.61 -0.63
CA GLU A 75 -11.39 -1.89 0.00
C GLU A 75 -12.12 -0.97 -1.00
N PRO A 76 -13.47 -0.99 -1.08
CA PRO A 76 -14.22 -0.15 -2.04
C PRO A 76 -13.94 1.36 -1.91
N ALA A 77 -13.64 1.84 -0.70
CA ALA A 77 -13.48 3.26 -0.43
C ALA A 77 -12.35 3.93 -1.22
N ILE A 78 -11.22 3.25 -1.48
CA ILE A 78 -10.12 3.88 -2.21
C ILE A 78 -10.54 4.23 -3.64
N TYR A 79 -11.35 3.38 -4.26
CA TYR A 79 -11.87 3.59 -5.61
C TYR A 79 -12.92 4.70 -5.63
N GLU A 80 -13.84 4.72 -4.66
CA GLU A 80 -14.87 5.74 -4.54
C GLU A 80 -14.27 7.14 -4.27
N VAL A 81 -13.38 7.24 -3.28
CA VAL A 81 -12.76 8.48 -2.84
C VAL A 81 -11.91 9.12 -3.94
N PHE A 82 -11.22 8.31 -4.74
CA PHE A 82 -10.38 8.80 -5.84
C PHE A 82 -11.07 8.74 -7.21
N ASN A 83 -12.36 8.40 -7.27
CA ASN A 83 -13.13 8.27 -8.51
C ASN A 83 -12.45 7.36 -9.55
N LEU A 84 -12.02 6.18 -9.11
CA LEU A 84 -11.41 5.15 -9.95
C LEU A 84 -12.43 4.04 -10.22
N GLU A 85 -12.47 3.55 -11.45
CA GLU A 85 -13.13 2.28 -11.74
C GLU A 85 -12.28 1.13 -11.18
N LYS A 86 -12.92 0.14 -10.52
CA LYS A 86 -12.21 -1.04 -10.03
C LYS A 86 -11.93 -2.02 -11.17
N THR A 87 -10.76 -1.88 -11.78
CA THR A 87 -10.24 -2.74 -12.84
C THR A 87 -8.95 -3.42 -12.40
N PHE A 88 -8.46 -4.41 -13.16
CA PHE A 88 -7.13 -4.98 -12.90
C PHE A 88 -6.04 -3.91 -12.94
N LYS A 89 -6.08 -3.00 -13.93
CA LYS A 89 -5.10 -1.92 -14.10
C LYS A 89 -5.06 -1.02 -12.87
N THR A 90 -6.20 -0.45 -12.46
CA THR A 90 -6.24 0.47 -11.32
C THR A 90 -5.87 -0.23 -10.02
N THR A 91 -6.30 -1.48 -9.83
CA THR A 91 -5.91 -2.30 -8.69
C THR A 91 -4.40 -2.54 -8.66
N PHE A 92 -3.80 -2.90 -9.79
CA PHE A 92 -2.36 -3.08 -9.93
C PHE A 92 -1.60 -1.78 -9.62
N SER A 93 -2.02 -0.64 -10.19
CA SER A 93 -1.39 0.66 -9.91
C SER A 93 -1.47 1.04 -8.43
N LEU A 94 -2.59 0.75 -7.75
CA LEU A 94 -2.73 0.97 -6.31
C LEU A 94 -1.84 0.02 -5.49
N LEU A 95 -1.71 -1.27 -5.88
CA LEU A 95 -0.76 -2.19 -5.24
C LEU A 95 0.67 -1.68 -5.37
N VAL A 96 1.08 -1.24 -6.58
CA VAL A 96 2.41 -0.69 -6.84
C VAL A 96 2.67 0.55 -5.97
N LEU A 97 1.70 1.46 -5.87
CA LEU A 97 1.81 2.66 -5.03
C LEU A 97 2.03 2.31 -3.54
N HIS A 98 1.26 1.37 -3.00
CA HIS A 98 1.39 0.98 -1.58
C HIS A 98 2.63 0.12 -1.32
N MET A 99 3.05 -0.70 -2.29
CA MET A 99 4.33 -1.39 -2.24
C MET A 99 5.49 -0.39 -2.22
N TRP A 100 5.45 0.65 -3.05
CA TRP A 100 6.45 1.72 -3.05
C TRP A 100 6.55 2.39 -1.68
N LEU A 101 5.40 2.78 -1.08
CA LEU A 101 5.36 3.38 0.26
C LEU A 101 6.09 2.52 1.30
N CYS A 102 5.77 1.22 1.35
CA CYS A 102 6.39 0.28 2.28
C CYS A 102 7.88 0.06 1.99
N LEU A 103 8.25 -0.21 0.74
CA LEU A 103 9.64 -0.49 0.35
C LEU A 103 10.55 0.71 0.58
N ARG A 104 10.06 1.92 0.31
CA ARG A 104 10.78 3.15 0.60
C ARG A 104 11.09 3.26 2.09
N ARG A 105 10.09 3.08 2.96
CA ARG A 105 10.26 3.12 4.41
C ARG A 105 11.19 2.03 4.91
N LEU A 106 11.05 0.80 4.40
CA LEU A 106 11.92 -0.32 4.77
C LEU A 106 13.38 -0.07 4.40
N LYS A 107 13.66 0.55 3.25
CA LYS A 107 15.02 0.86 2.80
C LYS A 107 15.81 1.74 3.80
N GLU A 108 15.12 2.56 4.59
CA GLU A 108 15.73 3.38 5.65
C GLU A 108 16.32 2.54 6.79
N GLU A 109 15.88 1.29 6.95
CA GLU A 109 16.41 0.32 7.93
C GLU A 109 17.67 -0.40 7.44
N GLY A 110 18.27 0.08 6.35
CA GLY A 110 19.52 -0.43 5.80
C GLY A 110 19.41 -1.86 5.25
N LYS A 111 20.46 -2.66 5.42
CA LYS A 111 20.55 -4.01 4.85
C LYS A 111 19.38 -4.90 5.28
N GLU A 112 18.97 -4.81 6.54
CA GLU A 112 17.88 -5.61 7.07
C GLU A 112 16.53 -5.27 6.42
N GLY A 113 16.28 -3.98 6.19
CA GLY A 113 15.09 -3.52 5.47
C GLY A 113 15.06 -3.94 4.00
N VAL A 114 16.22 -3.95 3.33
CA VAL A 114 16.35 -4.46 1.96
C VAL A 114 16.08 -5.97 1.91
N GLU A 115 16.65 -6.76 2.82
CA GLU A 115 16.37 -8.20 2.95
C GLU A 115 14.88 -8.46 3.20
N PHE A 116 14.25 -7.70 4.09
CA PHE A 116 12.82 -7.81 4.36
C PHE A 116 11.96 -7.43 3.15
N GLY A 117 12.33 -6.35 2.44
CA GLY A 117 11.68 -5.90 1.23
C GLY A 117 11.68 -6.93 0.11
N GLN A 118 12.70 -7.80 0.03
CA GLN A 118 12.72 -8.92 -0.93
C GLN A 118 11.62 -9.93 -0.63
N TYR A 119 11.44 -10.35 0.63
CA TYR A 119 10.32 -11.23 0.99
C TYR A 119 8.96 -10.60 0.70
N LEU A 120 8.81 -9.29 0.96
CA LEU A 120 7.59 -8.56 0.65
C LEU A 120 7.31 -8.53 -0.86
N TYR A 121 8.34 -8.29 -1.68
CA TYR A 121 8.24 -8.30 -3.14
C TYR A 121 7.89 -9.68 -3.69
N GLU A 122 8.47 -10.77 -3.16
CA GLU A 122 8.14 -12.14 -3.57
C GLU A 122 6.67 -12.47 -3.31
N ILE A 123 6.13 -12.09 -2.15
CA ILE A 123 4.72 -12.27 -1.80
C ILE A 123 3.82 -11.46 -2.74
N TYR A 124 4.16 -10.19 -2.98
CA TYR A 124 3.46 -9.34 -3.94
C TYR A 124 3.45 -9.94 -5.35
N ASN A 125 4.60 -10.41 -5.82
CA ASN A 125 4.73 -10.94 -7.17
C ASN A 125 3.90 -12.21 -7.36
N HIS A 126 3.80 -13.05 -6.32
CA HIS A 126 2.92 -14.23 -6.32
C HIS A 126 1.43 -13.84 -6.37
N ASP A 127 0.99 -12.85 -5.58
CA ASP A 127 -0.39 -12.35 -5.65
C ASP A 127 -0.73 -11.77 -7.04
N VAL A 128 0.18 -10.98 -7.62
CA VAL A 128 -0.02 -10.43 -8.97
C VAL A 128 -0.12 -11.55 -10.01
N GLU A 129 0.72 -12.58 -9.93
CA GLU A 129 0.64 -13.76 -10.81
C GLU A 129 -0.74 -14.43 -10.73
N LEU A 130 -1.26 -14.63 -9.50
CA LEU A 130 -2.59 -15.19 -9.27
C LEU A 130 -3.69 -14.29 -9.87
N ARG A 131 -3.61 -12.97 -9.67
CA ARG A 131 -4.59 -12.02 -10.22
C ARG A 131 -4.57 -12.02 -11.76
N VAL A 132 -3.40 -12.10 -12.39
CA VAL A 132 -3.27 -12.20 -13.86
C VAL A 132 -3.85 -13.51 -14.38
N SER A 133 -3.57 -14.63 -13.69
CA SER A 133 -4.13 -15.94 -14.05
C SER A 133 -5.66 -15.93 -13.96
N GLN A 134 -6.22 -15.35 -12.90
CA GLN A 134 -7.67 -15.19 -12.71
C GLN A 134 -8.32 -14.27 -13.76
N ALA A 135 -7.60 -13.28 -14.27
CA ALA A 135 -8.04 -12.44 -15.39
C ALA A 135 -8.06 -13.17 -16.74
N GLY A 136 -7.72 -14.46 -16.78
CA GLY A 136 -7.84 -15.33 -17.96
C GLY A 136 -6.59 -15.37 -18.85
N VAL A 137 -5.45 -14.85 -18.38
CA VAL A 137 -4.25 -14.66 -19.20
C VAL A 137 -3.19 -15.73 -18.92
N ASN A 138 -3.55 -17.00 -19.10
CA ASN A 138 -2.66 -18.12 -18.77
C ASN A 138 -1.60 -18.40 -19.84
N LEU A 139 -1.93 -18.26 -21.13
CA LEU A 139 -1.04 -18.61 -22.25
C LEU A 139 0.15 -17.65 -22.43
N LEU A 140 0.06 -16.43 -21.89
CA LEU A 140 1.08 -15.40 -22.01
C LEU A 140 1.58 -14.90 -20.65
N LEU A 141 1.30 -15.63 -19.56
CA LEU A 141 1.57 -15.22 -18.19
C LEU A 141 3.01 -14.71 -17.99
N THR A 142 4.01 -15.43 -18.49
CA THR A 142 5.43 -15.01 -18.39
C THR A 142 5.70 -13.67 -19.06
N LYS A 143 5.07 -13.38 -20.22
CA LYS A 143 5.24 -12.11 -20.92
C LYS A 143 4.59 -10.98 -20.12
N TRP A 144 3.37 -11.21 -19.64
CA TRP A 144 2.65 -10.24 -18.82
C TRP A 144 3.38 -9.93 -17.52
N MET A 145 3.87 -10.95 -16.80
CA MET A 145 4.64 -10.75 -15.58
C MET A 145 5.90 -9.92 -15.80
N LYS A 146 6.64 -10.14 -16.92
CA LYS A 146 7.80 -9.29 -17.27
C LYS A 146 7.41 -7.84 -17.56
N ASP A 147 6.26 -7.61 -18.18
CA ASP A 147 5.77 -6.26 -18.47
C ASP A 147 5.31 -5.56 -17.18
N LEU A 148 4.60 -6.26 -16.30
CA LEU A 148 4.19 -5.76 -14.99
C LEU A 148 5.39 -5.46 -14.08
N GLU A 149 6.41 -6.32 -14.08
CA GLU A 149 7.67 -6.08 -13.36
C GLU A 149 8.36 -4.80 -13.85
N ARG A 150 8.43 -4.59 -15.16
CA ARG A 150 8.98 -3.35 -15.74
C ARG A 150 8.20 -2.12 -15.30
N ILE A 151 6.86 -2.20 -15.31
CA ILE A 151 5.99 -1.11 -14.85
C ILE A 151 6.22 -0.85 -13.35
N PHE A 152 6.30 -1.89 -12.53
CA PHE A 152 6.57 -1.80 -11.10
C PHE A 152 7.87 -1.02 -10.83
N TYR A 153 9.01 -1.46 -11.37
CA TYR A 153 10.28 -0.77 -11.11
C TYR A 153 10.33 0.64 -11.71
N GLY A 154 9.72 0.85 -12.88
CA GLY A 154 9.58 2.19 -13.45
C GLY A 154 8.80 3.15 -12.55
N ASN A 155 7.74 2.64 -11.91
CA ASN A 155 6.95 3.39 -10.94
C ASN A 155 7.73 3.71 -9.67
N ILE A 156 8.45 2.74 -9.10
CA ILE A 156 9.30 2.95 -7.91
C ILE A 156 10.25 4.13 -8.14
N VAL A 157 10.95 4.13 -9.28
CA VAL A 157 11.89 5.21 -9.65
C VAL A 157 11.17 6.54 -9.85
N ALA A 158 10.03 6.52 -10.55
CA ALA A 158 9.27 7.74 -10.83
C ALA A 158 8.70 8.37 -9.54
N TYR A 159 8.16 7.56 -8.62
CA TYR A 159 7.64 8.06 -7.35
C TYR A 159 8.76 8.57 -6.46
N ASP A 160 9.89 7.87 -6.35
CA ASP A 160 11.04 8.33 -5.56
C ASP A 160 11.56 9.69 -6.05
N ALA A 161 11.67 9.87 -7.37
CA ALA A 161 12.09 11.14 -7.97
C ALA A 161 11.09 12.28 -7.74
N ALA A 162 9.80 11.96 -7.61
CA ALA A 162 8.74 12.96 -7.46
C ALA A 162 8.56 13.49 -6.03
N ILE A 163 9.24 12.90 -5.04
CA ILE A 163 9.12 13.30 -3.62
C ILE A 163 10.44 13.75 -2.99
N VAL A 164 11.50 13.93 -3.79
CA VAL A 164 12.74 14.54 -3.29
C VAL A 164 12.48 16.00 -2.89
N PRO A 165 13.20 16.56 -1.91
CA PRO A 165 12.98 17.94 -1.45
C PRO A 165 13.04 19.00 -2.56
N GLU A 166 13.82 18.73 -3.61
CA GLU A 166 14.02 19.61 -4.76
C GLU A 166 12.96 19.46 -5.86
N ALA A 167 12.03 18.50 -5.72
CA ALA A 167 10.98 18.26 -6.71
C ALA A 167 9.99 19.44 -6.75
N LYS A 168 9.46 19.72 -7.95
CA LYS A 168 8.39 20.73 -8.08
C LYS A 168 7.09 20.18 -7.48
N GLN A 169 6.23 21.08 -7.02
CA GLN A 169 4.97 20.72 -6.36
C GLN A 169 4.04 19.85 -7.23
N ASP A 170 4.15 19.94 -8.55
CA ASP A 170 3.35 19.20 -9.50
C ASP A 170 3.96 17.86 -9.94
N GLU A 171 5.20 17.53 -9.57
CA GLU A 171 5.85 16.29 -10.01
C GLU A 171 5.11 15.03 -9.52
N LEU A 172 4.78 14.94 -8.23
CA LEU A 172 4.05 13.78 -7.70
C LEU A 172 2.64 13.65 -8.29
N PRO A 173 1.80 14.72 -8.34
CA PRO A 173 0.54 14.69 -9.08
C PRO A 173 0.70 14.22 -10.54
N ASN A 174 1.72 14.71 -11.24
CA ASN A 174 1.98 14.32 -12.64
C ASN A 174 2.36 12.84 -12.78
N VAL A 175 3.17 12.30 -11.86
CA VAL A 175 3.55 10.88 -11.85
C VAL A 175 2.34 10.01 -11.49
N ILE A 176 1.53 10.40 -10.51
CA ILE A 176 0.30 9.67 -10.14
C ILE A 176 -0.70 9.66 -11.29
N TRP A 177 -0.89 10.79 -11.98
CA TRP A 177 -1.75 10.86 -13.17
C TRP A 177 -1.34 9.80 -14.20
N ARG A 178 -0.06 9.79 -14.61
CA ARG A 178 0.44 8.89 -15.66
C ARG A 178 0.31 7.42 -15.29
N ASN A 179 0.44 7.07 -14.02
CA ASN A 179 0.54 5.68 -13.59
C ASN A 179 -0.77 5.10 -13.03
N VAL A 180 -1.67 5.94 -12.51
CA VAL A 180 -2.90 5.49 -11.86
C VAL A 180 -4.15 5.85 -12.67
N PHE A 181 -4.18 7.03 -13.29
CA PHE A 181 -5.40 7.59 -13.87
C PHE A 181 -5.42 7.64 -15.41
N SER A 182 -4.26 7.78 -16.06
CA SER A 182 -4.20 7.96 -17.51
C SER A 182 -4.33 6.62 -18.24
N ASP A 183 -5.37 6.49 -19.06
CA ASP A 183 -5.62 5.33 -19.94
C ASP A 183 -5.10 5.54 -21.37
N ASP A 184 -5.03 6.79 -21.82
CA ASP A 184 -4.74 7.19 -23.20
C ASP A 184 -3.32 7.75 -23.38
N GLY A 185 -2.52 7.79 -22.31
CA GLY A 185 -1.17 8.39 -22.34
C GLY A 185 -1.17 9.91 -22.38
N SER A 186 -2.31 10.56 -22.11
CA SER A 186 -2.40 12.00 -21.93
C SER A 186 -1.41 12.51 -20.88
N LEU A 187 -0.74 13.61 -21.20
CA LEU A 187 0.31 14.16 -20.34
C LEU A 187 -0.22 14.94 -19.13
N LYS A 188 -1.50 15.36 -19.16
CA LYS A 188 -2.12 16.18 -18.13
C LYS A 188 -3.54 15.72 -17.81
N PRO A 189 -3.96 15.79 -16.54
CA PRO A 189 -5.34 15.53 -16.16
C PRO A 189 -6.28 16.56 -16.78
N ASP A 190 -7.49 16.12 -17.13
CA ASP A 190 -8.58 17.05 -17.39
C ASP A 190 -9.05 17.74 -16.10
N ALA A 191 -9.94 18.73 -16.24
CA ALA A 191 -10.41 19.51 -15.10
C ALA A 191 -11.16 18.65 -14.06
N ALA A 192 -11.78 17.53 -14.47
CA ALA A 192 -12.53 16.64 -13.58
C ALA A 192 -11.58 15.76 -12.75
N ALA A 193 -10.51 15.25 -13.37
CA ALA A 193 -9.53 14.39 -12.72
C ALA A 193 -8.47 15.17 -11.91
N ALA A 194 -8.25 16.45 -12.21
CA ALA A 194 -7.22 17.26 -11.53
C ALA A 194 -7.38 17.26 -10.00
N GLN A 195 -8.61 17.35 -9.49
CA GLN A 195 -8.87 17.35 -8.04
C GLN A 195 -8.55 16.01 -7.38
N THR A 196 -8.94 14.89 -7.99
CA THR A 196 -8.72 13.55 -7.43
C THR A 196 -7.26 13.12 -7.51
N VAL A 197 -6.55 13.48 -8.58
CA VAL A 197 -5.10 13.29 -8.71
C VAL A 197 -4.36 14.05 -7.61
N GLN A 198 -4.71 15.32 -7.39
CA GLN A 198 -4.11 16.13 -6.31
C GLN A 198 -4.43 15.54 -4.93
N ALA A 199 -5.65 15.05 -4.71
CA ALA A 199 -6.01 14.38 -3.46
C ALA A 199 -5.18 13.11 -3.23
N MET A 200 -4.97 12.27 -4.26
CA MET A 200 -4.15 11.07 -4.16
C MET A 200 -2.67 11.40 -3.93
N ALA A 201 -2.15 12.46 -4.57
CA ALA A 201 -0.80 12.94 -4.30
C ALA A 201 -0.62 13.36 -2.85
N ARG A 202 -1.59 14.09 -2.28
CA ARG A 202 -1.58 14.44 -0.85
C ARG A 202 -1.66 13.22 0.05
N TYR A 203 -2.52 12.24 -0.29
CA TYR A 203 -2.56 10.97 0.41
C TYR A 203 -1.19 10.29 0.41
N ALA A 204 -0.57 10.11 -0.76
CA ALA A 204 0.74 9.48 -0.89
C ALA A 204 1.83 10.21 -0.11
N SER A 205 1.94 11.55 -0.24
CA SER A 205 2.91 12.35 0.53
C SER A 205 2.69 12.25 2.04
N ARG A 206 1.43 12.22 2.47
CA ARG A 206 1.08 12.07 3.88
C ARG A 206 1.45 10.67 4.37
N GLU A 207 1.15 9.62 3.62
CA GLU A 207 1.51 8.24 4.00
C GLU A 207 3.04 8.08 4.08
N VAL A 208 3.80 8.66 3.16
CA VAL A 208 5.29 8.71 3.27
C VAL A 208 5.70 9.30 4.62
N SER A 209 5.13 10.46 4.97
CA SER A 209 5.45 11.17 6.21
C SER A 209 5.00 10.40 7.46
N CYS A 210 3.87 9.68 7.39
CA CYS A 210 3.35 8.90 8.50
C CYS A 210 4.16 7.61 8.70
N LEU A 211 4.55 6.95 7.61
CA LEU A 211 5.40 5.77 7.61
C LEU A 211 6.80 6.11 8.14
N SER A 212 7.38 7.26 7.79
CA SER A 212 8.68 7.68 8.38
C SER A 212 8.60 7.91 9.89
N LEU A 213 7.41 8.21 10.43
CA LEU A 213 7.16 8.31 11.87
C LEU A 213 6.77 6.96 12.51
N THR A 214 6.58 5.92 11.70
CA THR A 214 6.22 4.58 12.16
C THR A 214 7.50 3.82 12.49
N ASP A 215 7.56 3.24 13.68
CA ASP A 215 8.75 2.58 14.19
C ASP A 215 9.05 1.29 13.43
N LYS A 216 10.31 0.86 13.51
CA LYS A 216 10.82 -0.32 12.85
C LYS A 216 10.03 -1.58 13.22
N ASP A 217 9.70 -1.77 14.49
CA ASP A 217 9.04 -2.99 14.96
C ASP A 217 7.62 -3.09 14.38
N ALA A 218 6.88 -1.98 14.33
CA ALA A 218 5.59 -1.90 13.66
C ALA A 218 5.70 -2.21 12.16
N MET A 219 6.71 -1.67 11.46
CA MET A 219 6.95 -1.94 10.04
C MET A 219 7.26 -3.42 9.77
N PHE A 220 8.14 -4.04 10.59
CA PHE A 220 8.59 -5.42 10.38
C PHE A 220 7.56 -6.46 10.80
N SER A 221 6.70 -6.14 11.77
CA SER A 221 5.64 -7.04 12.23
C SER A 221 4.31 -6.88 11.49
N GLY A 222 4.17 -5.85 10.64
CA GLY A 222 2.90 -5.49 10.02
C GLY A 222 1.86 -4.94 11.01
N ASN A 223 2.30 -4.42 12.16
CA ASN A 223 1.46 -3.79 13.18
C ASN A 223 1.24 -2.30 12.89
N PHE A 224 0.80 -1.99 11.68
CA PHE A 224 0.39 -0.65 11.26
C PHE A 224 -0.84 -0.75 10.36
N MET A 225 -1.52 0.38 10.14
CA MET A 225 -2.60 0.49 9.15
C MET A 225 -2.42 1.77 8.34
N PHE A 226 -2.63 1.68 7.03
CA PHE A 226 -2.73 2.88 6.19
C PHE A 226 -3.87 3.77 6.66
N THR A 227 -3.79 5.07 6.35
CA THR A 227 -4.85 6.00 6.72
C THR A 227 -6.20 5.53 6.15
N PRO A 228 -7.21 5.29 7.01
CA PRO A 228 -8.50 4.77 6.57
C PRO A 228 -9.22 5.79 5.70
N LEU A 229 -9.72 5.38 4.54
CA LEU A 229 -10.39 6.26 3.57
C LEU A 229 -11.91 6.41 3.79
N LYS A 230 -12.47 5.68 4.75
CA LYS A 230 -13.84 5.88 5.23
C LYS A 230 -13.84 6.78 6.46
N ASN A 231 -14.82 7.69 6.55
CA ASN A 231 -15.18 8.28 7.82
C ASN A 231 -15.73 7.15 8.71
N VAL A 232 -14.89 6.59 9.57
CA VAL A 232 -15.39 5.77 10.69
C VAL A 232 -16.18 6.75 11.55
N LYS A 233 -17.50 6.78 11.39
CA LYS A 233 -18.38 7.29 12.44
C LYS A 233 -18.06 6.44 13.66
N ALA A 234 -17.28 6.99 14.59
CA ALA A 234 -17.20 6.45 15.94
C ALA A 234 -18.64 6.32 16.40
N LYS A 235 -19.11 5.09 16.57
CA LYS A 235 -20.40 4.83 17.19
C LYS A 235 -20.27 5.42 18.59
N PRO A 236 -21.08 6.43 18.97
CA PRO A 236 -21.10 6.85 20.37
C PRO A 236 -21.58 5.64 21.17
N ILE A 237 -20.85 5.33 22.24
CA ILE A 237 -21.33 4.45 23.31
C ILE A 237 -22.60 5.08 23.89
#